data_AF-A0A817Y1U4-F1
#
_entry.id   AF-A0A817Y1U4-F1
#
_cell.length_a   1.000
_cell.length_b   1.000
_cell.length_c   1.000
_cell.angle_alpha   90.00
_cell.angle_beta   90.00
_cell.angle_gamma   90.00
#
_symmetry.space_group_name_H-M   'P 1'
#
loop_
_entity.id
_entity.type
_entity.pdbx_description
1 polymer ?
#
loop_
_entity_poly.entity_id
_entity_poly.type
_entity_poly.pdbx_seq_one_letter_code
_entity_poly.pdbx_strand_id
1 'polypeptide(L)'
;MICSFNTTYKHFFIGSKNLTKSPDYAYLYPWLRTGLLTSAGAEWKNRRRIITPAFHDKELLNNYVDIYNEQSAILVQRLRSIESGKEVNLYPYIASCALDIICG
;
A
#
# COMPACT_ATOMS: atom_id res chain seq x y z
N MET A 1 0.55 21.57 3.48
CA MET A 1 0.57 20.65 2.32
C MET A 1 -0.79 19.97 2.23
N ILE A 2 -1.81 20.74 1.82
CA ILE A 2 -3.18 20.25 1.63
C ILE A 2 -3.41 20.46 0.14
N CYS A 3 -3.26 19.41 -0.66
CA CYS A 3 -3.58 19.50 -2.07
C CYS A 3 -5.07 19.76 -2.21
N SER A 4 -5.42 20.96 -2.66
CA SER A 4 -6.73 21.29 -3.20
C SER A 4 -7.00 20.40 -4.41
N PHE A 5 -7.57 19.22 -4.18
CA PHE A 5 -8.15 18.40 -5.23
C PHE A 5 -9.35 19.18 -5.79
N ASN A 6 -9.19 19.71 -6.99
CA ASN A 6 -10.19 20.51 -7.70
C ASN A 6 -11.52 19.72 -7.80
N THR A 7 -12.63 20.37 -7.43
CA THR A 7 -13.99 19.77 -7.28
C THR A 7 -14.43 18.92 -8.47
N THR A 8 -13.99 19.25 -9.68
CA THR A 8 -14.30 18.51 -10.92
C THR A 8 -13.80 17.06 -10.89
N TYR A 9 -12.59 16.82 -10.38
CA TYR A 9 -12.04 15.46 -10.31
C TYR A 9 -12.73 14.62 -9.23
N LYS A 10 -13.28 15.27 -8.21
CA LYS A 10 -13.97 14.59 -7.12
C LYS A 10 -15.19 13.82 -7.63
N HIS A 11 -15.96 14.39 -8.56
CA HIS A 11 -17.09 13.71 -9.20
C HIS A 11 -16.66 12.53 -10.08
N PHE A 12 -15.51 12.64 -10.74
CA PHE A 12 -14.95 11.58 -11.58
C PHE A 12 -14.45 10.38 -10.74
N PHE A 13 -13.72 10.64 -9.65
CA PHE A 13 -13.14 9.58 -8.82
C PHE A 13 -14.12 8.97 -7.80
N ILE A 14 -15.12 9.72 -7.33
CA ILE A 14 -16.12 9.24 -6.35
C ILE A 14 -17.37 8.66 -7.04
N GLY A 15 -17.67 9.13 -8.27
CA GLY A 15 -18.79 8.65 -9.07
C GLY A 15 -18.58 7.21 -9.52
N SER A 16 -19.25 6.27 -8.85
CA SER A 16 -19.17 4.81 -9.09
C SER A 16 -19.67 4.32 -10.46
N LYS A 17 -19.80 5.21 -11.46
CA LYS A 17 -20.45 4.93 -12.74
C LYS A 17 -19.50 4.30 -13.77
N ASN A 18 -18.18 4.49 -13.66
CA ASN A 18 -17.18 3.84 -14.53
C ASN A 18 -15.92 3.47 -13.71
N LEU A 19 -15.97 2.35 -13.00
CA LEU A 19 -14.82 1.82 -12.23
C LEU A 19 -13.88 0.97 -13.09
N THR A 20 -13.74 1.30 -14.37
CA THR A 20 -12.80 0.65 -15.28
C THR A 20 -11.37 1.08 -14.94
N LYS A 21 -10.47 0.10 -14.82
CA LYS A 21 -9.06 0.34 -14.48
C LYS A 21 -8.28 0.85 -15.69
N SER A 22 -7.21 1.60 -15.43
CA SER A 22 -6.28 2.02 -16.49
C SER A 22 -5.75 0.80 -17.25
N PRO A 23 -5.47 0.90 -18.56
CA PRO A 23 -4.80 -0.16 -19.31
C PRO A 23 -3.48 -0.64 -18.68
N ASP A 24 -2.80 0.20 -17.89
CA ASP A 24 -1.57 -0.17 -17.16
C ASP A 24 -1.77 -1.34 -16.19
N TYR A 25 -3.01 -1.58 -15.73
CA TYR A 25 -3.31 -2.74 -14.89
C TYR A 25 -3.19 -4.07 -15.66
N ALA A 26 -3.03 -4.04 -16.98
CA ALA A 26 -2.73 -5.23 -17.79
C ALA A 26 -1.42 -5.90 -17.38
N TYR A 27 -0.42 -5.13 -16.92
CA TYR A 27 0.84 -5.69 -16.41
C TYR A 27 0.65 -6.55 -15.15
N LEU A 28 -0.41 -6.30 -14.38
CA LEU A 28 -0.74 -7.05 -13.18
C LEU A 28 -1.63 -8.28 -13.45
N TYR A 29 -2.17 -8.41 -14.67
CA TYR A 29 -3.09 -9.48 -15.02
C TYR A 29 -2.46 -10.89 -14.96
N PRO A 30 -1.19 -11.12 -15.37
CA PRO A 30 -0.57 -12.45 -15.24
C PRO A 30 -0.39 -12.89 -13.79
N TRP A 31 -0.21 -11.94 -12.86
CA TRP A 31 0.05 -12.22 -11.44
C TRP A 31 -1.26 -12.30 -10.63
N LEU A 32 -2.19 -11.38 -10.87
CA LEU A 32 -3.39 -11.21 -10.06
C LEU A 32 -4.69 -11.61 -10.77
N ARG A 33 -4.63 -11.99 -12.05
CA ARG A 33 -5.79 -12.32 -12.92
C ARG A 33 -6.93 -11.32 -12.70
N THR A 34 -8.13 -11.76 -12.32
CA THR A 34 -9.29 -10.92 -11.98
C THR A 34 -9.40 -10.69 -10.46
N GLY A 35 -8.27 -10.37 -9.83
CA GLY A 35 -8.16 -10.06 -8.40
C GLY A 35 -8.63 -8.66 -8.03
N LEU A 36 -8.35 -8.24 -6.79
CA LEU A 36 -8.84 -6.97 -6.24
C LEU A 36 -8.39 -5.73 -7.02
N LEU A 37 -7.16 -5.73 -7.54
CA LEU A 37 -6.59 -4.56 -8.22
C LEU A 37 -7.01 -4.45 -9.69
N THR A 38 -7.23 -5.59 -10.34
CA THR A 38 -7.51 -5.71 -11.78
C THR A 38 -9.00 -5.86 -12.09
N SER A 39 -9.83 -6.24 -11.11
CA SER A 39 -11.29 -6.28 -11.27
C SER A 39 -11.90 -4.87 -11.30
N ALA A 40 -13.03 -4.75 -12.00
CA ALA A 40 -13.79 -3.52 -12.16
C ALA A 40 -15.26 -3.71 -11.70
N GLY A 41 -15.95 -2.60 -11.44
CA GLY A 41 -17.40 -2.61 -11.19
C GLY A 41 -17.83 -3.46 -9.99
N ALA A 42 -18.81 -4.35 -10.19
CA ALA A 42 -19.41 -5.16 -9.13
C ALA A 42 -18.44 -6.18 -8.52
N GLU A 43 -17.58 -6.81 -9.33
CA GLU A 43 -16.56 -7.76 -8.87
C GLU A 43 -15.58 -7.11 -7.88
N TRP A 44 -15.11 -5.91 -8.23
CA TRP A 44 -14.25 -5.12 -7.35
C TRP A 44 -14.95 -4.75 -6.05
N LYS A 45 -16.22 -4.32 -6.11
CA LYS A 45 -17.02 -3.97 -4.93
C LYS A 45 -17.19 -5.17 -4.00
N ASN A 46 -17.52 -6.34 -4.54
CA ASN A 46 -17.72 -7.55 -3.75
C ASN A 46 -16.43 -8.00 -3.08
N ARG A 47 -15.31 -8.02 -3.83
CA ARG A 47 -13.99 -8.39 -3.28
C ARG A 47 -13.50 -7.40 -2.22
N ARG A 48 -13.68 -6.10 -2.43
CA ARG A 48 -13.39 -5.09 -1.39
C ARG A 48 -14.23 -5.31 -0.14
N ARG A 49 -15.53 -5.55 -0.27
CA ARG A 49 -16.42 -5.77 0.87
C ARG A 49 -15.94 -6.93 1.78
N ILE A 50 -15.41 -8.00 1.19
CA ILE A 50 -14.89 -9.16 1.93
C ILE A 50 -13.57 -8.82 2.65
N ILE A 51 -12.70 -8.04 2.02
CA ILE A 51 -11.35 -7.73 2.54
C ILE A 51 -11.37 -6.57 3.55
N THR A 52 -12.23 -5.58 3.35
CA THR A 52 -12.32 -4.39 4.22
C THR A 52 -12.45 -4.69 5.72
N PRO A 53 -13.26 -5.65 6.22
CA PRO A 53 -13.33 -5.93 7.66
C PRO A 53 -11.98 -6.30 8.26
N ALA A 54 -11.15 -7.07 7.55
CA ALA A 54 -9.80 -7.41 8.01
C ALA A 54 -8.91 -6.17 8.22
N PHE A 55 -9.18 -5.05 7.55
CA PHE A 55 -8.41 -3.81 7.69
C PHE A 55 -9.17 -2.70 8.44
N HIS A 56 -10.39 -2.96 8.90
CA HIS A 56 -11.20 -2.00 9.68
C HIS A 56 -11.07 -2.24 11.19
N ASP A 57 -10.78 -3.47 11.59
CA ASP A 57 -10.74 -3.86 12.99
C ASP A 57 -9.44 -3.39 13.65
N LYS A 58 -9.60 -2.52 14.67
CA LYS A 58 -8.50 -1.93 15.42
C LYS A 58 -7.60 -2.98 16.10
N GLU A 59 -8.17 -4.11 16.51
CA GLU A 59 -7.41 -5.21 17.12
C GLU A 59 -6.41 -5.84 16.15
N LEU A 60 -6.78 -6.05 14.89
CA LEU A 60 -5.84 -6.61 13.91
C LEU A 60 -4.73 -5.60 13.58
N LEU A 61 -5.09 -4.33 13.40
CA LEU A 61 -4.12 -3.26 13.18
C LEU A 61 -3.13 -3.10 14.33
N ASN A 62 -3.59 -3.27 15.58
CA ASN A 62 -2.72 -3.26 16.75
C ASN A 62 -1.69 -4.40 16.71
N ASN A 63 -2.08 -5.60 16.26
CA ASN A 63 -1.13 -6.72 16.12
C ASN A 63 -0.03 -6.43 15.07
N TYR A 64 -0.31 -5.61 14.05
CA TYR A 64 0.71 -5.18 13.09
C TYR A 64 1.66 -4.11 13.65
N VAL A 65 1.27 -3.39 14.70
CA VAL A 65 2.13 -2.35 15.33
C VAL A 65 3.41 -2.95 15.89
N ASP A 66 3.34 -4.16 16.45
CA ASP A 66 4.52 -4.84 16.98
C ASP A 66 5.51 -5.18 15.86
N ILE A 67 5.01 -5.64 14.71
CA ILE A 67 5.81 -5.93 13.51
C ILE A 67 6.44 -4.63 12.98
N TYR A 68 5.67 -3.53 12.87
CA TYR A 68 6.20 -2.23 12.46
C TYR A 68 7.33 -1.77 13.39
N ASN A 69 7.15 -1.91 14.70
CA ASN A 69 8.14 -1.51 15.69
C ASN A 69 9.42 -2.34 15.57
N GLU A 70 9.30 -3.66 15.46
CA GLU A 70 10.44 -4.56 15.28
C GLU A 70 11.24 -4.21 14.03
N GLN A 71 10.58 -4.12 12.87
CA GLN A 71 11.25 -3.80 11.61
C GLN A 71 11.82 -2.38 11.59
N SER A 72 11.17 -1.42 12.28
CA SER A 72 11.72 -0.06 12.45
C SER A 72 13.00 -0.05 13.29
N ALA A 73 13.08 -0.87 14.34
CA ALA A 73 14.27 -1.00 15.17
C ALA A 73 15.43 -1.61 14.38
N ILE A 74 15.15 -2.65 13.58
CA ILE A 74 16.13 -3.26 12.66
C ILE A 74 16.62 -2.24 11.63
N LEU A 75 15.73 -1.44 11.05
CA LEU A 75 16.09 -0.36 10.12
C LEU A 75 17.03 0.65 10.80
N VAL A 76 16.69 1.12 12.00
CA VAL A 76 17.54 2.06 12.76
C VAL A 76 18.90 1.45 13.05
N GLN A 77 18.97 0.17 13.41
CA GLN A 77 20.24 -0.53 13.62
C GLN A 77 21.09 -0.60 12.34
N ARG A 78 20.46 -0.93 11.19
CA ARG A 78 21.12 -0.91 9.88
C ARG A 78 21.65 0.49 9.55
N LEU A 79 20.85 1.53 9.79
CA LEU A 79 21.26 2.92 9.54
C LEU A 79 22.38 3.39 10.48
N ARG A 80 22.43 2.94 11.73
CA ARG A 80 23.52 3.26 12.67
C ARG A 80 24.86 2.63 12.29
N SER A 81 24.84 1.52 11.56
CA SER A 81 26.06 0.87 11.04
C SER A 81 26.69 1.60 9.85
N ILE A 82 26.00 2.61 9.31
CA ILE A 82 26.51 3.44 8.22
C ILE A 82 27.53 4.43 8.77
N GLU A 83 28.66 4.55 8.09
CA GLU A 83 29.72 5.48 8.44
C GLU A 83 29.23 6.94 8.34
N SER A 84 29.41 7.70 9.42
CA SER A 84 28.98 9.10 9.51
C SER A 84 29.76 9.96 8.51
N GLY A 85 29.04 10.78 7.73
CA GLY A 85 29.63 11.74 6.78
C GLY A 85 29.70 11.27 5.32
N LYS A 86 29.19 10.08 5.00
CA LYS A 86 29.00 9.63 3.61
C LYS A 86 27.55 9.83 3.16
N GLU A 87 27.37 10.27 1.91
CA GLU A 87 26.08 10.20 1.25
C GLU A 87 25.69 8.73 1.07
N VAL A 88 24.49 8.37 1.54
CA VAL A 88 23.97 7.01 1.40
C VAL A 88 22.60 7.02 0.78
N ASN A 89 22.41 6.12 -0.19
CA ASN A 89 21.11 5.82 -0.77
C ASN A 89 20.24 5.07 0.25
N LEU A 90 19.20 5.72 0.77
CA LEU A 90 18.26 5.15 1.73
C LEU A 90 17.21 4.23 1.10
N TYR A 91 17.00 4.33 -0.21
CA TYR A 91 15.99 3.55 -0.93
C TYR A 91 16.06 2.03 -0.64
N PRO A 92 17.21 1.34 -0.74
CA PRO A 92 17.27 -0.09 -0.46
C PRO A 92 16.93 -0.44 1.00
N TYR A 93 17.27 0.42 1.95
CA TYR A 93 16.99 0.18 3.37
C TYR A 93 15.50 0.29 3.66
N ILE A 94 14.85 1.33 3.11
CA ILE A 94 13.41 1.56 3.26
C ILE A 94 12.62 0.48 2.51
N ALA A 95 13.01 0.15 1.27
CA ALA A 95 12.36 -0.88 0.48
C ALA A 95 12.44 -2.26 1.15
N SER A 96 13.59 -2.60 1.73
CA SER A 96 13.75 -3.86 2.49
C SER A 96 12.88 -3.86 3.75
N CYS A 97 12.90 -2.78 4.53
CA CYS A 97 12.04 -2.65 5.72
C CYS A 97 10.55 -2.77 5.37
N ALA A 98 10.10 -2.11 4.30
CA ALA A 98 8.72 -2.20 3.84
C ALA A 98 8.33 -3.62 3.39
N LEU A 99 9.25 -4.35 2.76
CA LEU A 99 9.04 -5.76 2.39
C LEU A 99 8.97 -6.65 3.64
N ASP A 100 9.91 -6.47 4.57
CA ASP A 100 9.97 -7.20 5.85
C ASP A 100 8.67 -6.98 6.66
N ILE A 101 8.11 -5.78 6.61
CA ILE A 101 6.82 -5.43 7.23
C ILE A 101 5.61 -6.12 6.57
N ILE A 102 5.63 -6.31 5.24
CA ILE A 102 4.52 -6.91 4.49
C ILE A 102 4.57 -8.45 4.57
N CYS A 103 5.77 -9.01 4.70
CA CYS A 103 6.01 -10.45 4.70
C CYS A 103 6.22 -11.08 6.09
N GLY A 104 6.49 -10.28 7.12
CA GLY A 104 6.58 -10.69 8.53
C GLY A 104 5.25 -10.62 9.24
#